data_AF-A0A8J4BU40-F1
#
_entry.id   AF-A0A8J4BU40-F1
#
_cell.length_a   1.000
_cell.length_b   1.000
_cell.length_c   1.000
_cell.angle_alpha   90.00
_cell.angle_beta   90.00
_cell.angle_gamma   90.00
#
_symmetry.space_group_name_H-M   'P 1'
#
loop_
_entity.id
_entity.type
_entity.pdbx_description
1 polymer ?
#
loop_
_entity_poly.entity_id
_entity_poly.type
_entity_poly.pdbx_seq_one_letter_code
_entity_poly.pdbx_strand_id
1 'polypeptide(L)'
;MSLLVRAACHSGLKWHLLEAGYNFQFSSAGSASKGSLHSAIRALCTSAGPDEPEDVAAMRQYRDSKSFRRRFDGRVLLHGKESNTWMEAKLDGYVEGSLLLLGQDGLVYYLVSEDLKQIDLSNDQLVGQLFGEGSWEKLMQPLYTQPAGGELKHVRMTPQQFRSIFTVLREAPPPAQP
;
A
#
# COMPACT_ATOMS: atom_id res chain seq x y z
N MET A 1 14.65 -16.91 -1.05
CA MET A 1 14.97 -15.74 -1.89
C MET A 1 14.96 -14.52 -0.97
N SER A 2 16.13 -14.13 -0.47
CA SER A 2 16.29 -13.00 0.45
C SER A 2 16.15 -11.66 -0.30
N LEU A 3 15.22 -10.82 0.15
CA LEU A 3 14.90 -9.50 -0.40
C LEU A 3 15.89 -8.43 0.08
N LEU A 4 16.76 -7.93 -0.79
CA LEU A 4 17.67 -6.82 -0.48
C LEU A 4 16.99 -5.48 -0.80
N VAL A 5 16.58 -4.71 0.22
CA VAL A 5 16.12 -3.32 0.05
C VAL A 5 17.35 -2.40 0.04
N ARG A 6 17.62 -1.74 -1.09
CA ARG A 6 18.62 -0.67 -1.19
C ARG A 6 17.91 0.69 -1.23
N ALA A 7 17.78 1.34 -0.08
CA ALA A 7 17.55 2.78 -0.05
C ALA A 7 18.90 3.49 -0.22
N ALA A 8 19.10 4.19 -1.34
CA ALA A 8 20.28 5.01 -1.58
C ALA A 8 20.20 6.30 -0.75
N CYS A 9 20.49 6.20 0.55
CA CYS A 9 20.95 7.34 1.36
C CYS A 9 22.47 7.28 1.43
N HIS A 10 23.13 8.41 1.17
CA HIS A 10 24.58 8.61 1.05
C HIS A 10 25.37 8.43 2.38
N SER A 11 25.00 7.45 3.21
CA SER A 11 25.65 7.19 4.48
C SER A 11 25.65 5.69 4.80
N GLY A 12 26.63 4.97 4.25
CA GLY A 12 27.31 3.80 4.86
C GLY A 12 26.54 2.74 5.65
N LEU A 13 25.23 2.55 5.47
CA LEU A 13 24.42 1.59 6.24
C LEU A 13 24.29 0.27 5.46
N LYS A 14 24.87 -0.78 6.02
CA LYS A 14 24.82 -2.16 5.52
C LYS A 14 23.62 -2.86 6.15
N TRP A 15 22.66 -3.29 5.34
CA TRP A 15 21.45 -3.99 5.78
C TRP A 15 21.72 -5.50 5.81
N HIS A 16 21.51 -6.14 6.96
CA HIS A 16 21.50 -7.60 7.09
C HIS A 16 20.06 -8.09 7.19
N LEU A 17 19.69 -9.01 6.30
CA LEU A 17 18.37 -9.67 6.29
C LEU A 17 18.39 -10.90 7.20
N LEU A 18 17.36 -11.05 8.03
CA LEU A 18 17.05 -12.29 8.75
C LEU A 18 16.04 -13.11 7.93
N GLU A 19 16.43 -14.32 7.53
CA GLU A 19 15.53 -15.34 7.01
C GLU A 19 14.78 -15.97 8.19
N ALA A 20 13.57 -15.50 8.48
CA ALA A 20 12.66 -16.17 9.40
C ALA A 20 11.84 -17.22 8.63
N GLY A 21 12.32 -18.47 8.65
CA GLY A 21 11.56 -19.62 8.18
C GLY A 21 10.38 -19.90 9.10
N TYR A 22 9.17 -19.60 8.63
CA TYR A 22 7.92 -20.05 9.25
C TYR A 22 7.25 -21.08 8.34
N ASN A 23 7.22 -22.33 8.79
CA ASN A 23 6.37 -23.38 8.24
C ASN A 23 4.96 -23.18 8.77
N PHE A 24 4.02 -22.82 7.88
CA PHE A 24 2.60 -22.73 8.21
C PHE A 24 1.89 -23.98 7.68
N GLN A 25 1.45 -24.87 8.58
CA GLN A 25 0.58 -26.00 8.25
C GLN A 25 -0.87 -25.51 8.19
N PHE A 26 -1.48 -25.61 7.01
CA PHE A 26 -2.90 -25.35 6.80
C PHE A 26 -3.70 -26.64 7.03
N SER A 27 -4.56 -26.67 8.06
CA SER A 27 -5.57 -27.71 8.22
C SER A 27 -6.83 -27.28 7.48
N SER A 28 -7.16 -27.98 6.40
CA SER A 28 -8.36 -27.74 5.60
C SER A 28 -9.58 -28.41 6.22
N ALA A 29 -10.63 -27.64 6.50
CA ALA A 29 -12.00 -28.14 6.56
C ALA A 29 -12.97 -26.99 6.22
N GLY A 30 -13.79 -27.18 5.18
CA GLY A 30 -14.91 -26.28 4.89
C GLY A 30 -15.19 -26.11 3.41
N SER A 31 -16.24 -26.78 2.95
CA SER A 31 -16.74 -26.84 1.56
C SER A 31 -17.71 -25.70 1.23
N ALA A 32 -17.88 -25.44 -0.08
CA ALA A 32 -18.91 -24.64 -0.78
C ALA A 32 -18.74 -23.09 -0.73
N SER A 33 -18.92 -22.31 -1.81
CA SER A 33 -19.62 -22.53 -3.08
C SER A 33 -18.96 -21.73 -4.22
N LYS A 34 -19.05 -22.26 -5.45
CA LYS A 34 -18.55 -21.62 -6.68
C LYS A 34 -19.47 -20.47 -7.09
N GLY A 35 -19.05 -19.23 -6.83
CA GLY A 35 -19.58 -18.02 -7.47
C GLY A 35 -18.46 -17.34 -8.25
N SER A 36 -18.52 -17.41 -9.58
CA SER A 36 -17.54 -16.80 -10.48
C SER A 36 -17.61 -15.26 -10.40
N LEU A 37 -16.66 -14.64 -9.71
CA LEU A 37 -16.48 -13.18 -9.60
C LEU A 37 -15.76 -12.55 -10.80
N HIS A 38 -15.37 -13.34 -11.80
CA HIS A 38 -14.51 -12.88 -12.91
C HIS A 38 -15.23 -12.15 -14.06
N SER A 39 -16.56 -11.99 -14.05
CA SER A 39 -17.28 -11.31 -15.13
C SER A 39 -17.63 -9.84 -14.87
N ALA A 40 -17.40 -9.29 -13.67
CA ALA A 40 -17.80 -7.91 -13.35
C ALA A 40 -16.72 -6.85 -13.60
N ILE A 41 -15.44 -7.22 -13.68
CA ILE A 41 -14.32 -6.25 -13.67
C ILE A 41 -14.01 -5.68 -15.06
N ARG A 42 -14.51 -6.29 -16.15
CA ARG A 42 -14.16 -5.87 -17.53
C ARG A 42 -15.05 -4.78 -18.14
N ALA A 43 -16.06 -4.29 -17.41
CA ALA A 43 -17.06 -3.36 -17.97
C ALA A 43 -16.83 -1.87 -17.61
N LEU A 44 -15.82 -1.53 -16.79
CA LEU A 44 -15.65 -0.17 -16.27
C LEU A 44 -14.73 0.76 -17.09
N CYS A 45 -14.19 0.30 -18.23
CA CYS A 45 -13.18 1.07 -18.98
C CYS A 45 -13.68 1.74 -20.28
N THR A 46 -15.00 1.86 -20.52
CA THR A 46 -15.48 2.40 -21.81
C THR A 46 -16.60 3.43 -21.66
N SER A 47 -16.26 4.65 -21.24
CA SER A 47 -17.02 5.86 -21.60
C SER A 47 -16.20 7.12 -21.34
N ALA A 48 -15.23 7.40 -22.20
CA ALA A 48 -14.66 8.74 -22.34
C ALA A 48 -15.68 9.60 -23.12
N GLY A 49 -16.70 10.07 -22.40
CA GLY A 49 -17.57 11.15 -22.86
C GLY A 49 -16.87 12.52 -22.71
N PRO A 50 -17.43 13.58 -23.30
CA PRO A 50 -16.89 14.94 -23.16
C PRO A 50 -16.78 15.32 -21.68
N ASP A 51 -15.72 16.04 -21.33
CA ASP A 51 -15.31 16.47 -19.98
C ASP A 51 -16.43 17.20 -19.21
N GLU A 52 -17.42 16.46 -18.71
CA GLU A 52 -18.34 16.93 -17.68
C GLU A 52 -17.48 17.21 -16.44
N PRO A 53 -17.52 18.44 -15.89
CA PRO A 53 -16.73 18.76 -14.71
C PRO A 53 -17.15 17.84 -13.57
N GLU A 54 -16.22 16.98 -13.12
CA GLU A 54 -16.46 16.14 -11.96
C GLU A 54 -16.90 17.01 -10.78
N ASP A 55 -18.03 16.67 -10.16
CA ASP A 55 -18.52 17.38 -9.00
C ASP A 55 -17.58 17.15 -7.81
N VAL A 56 -16.68 18.11 -7.60
CA VAL A 56 -15.68 18.11 -6.52
C VAL A 56 -16.32 17.94 -5.15
N ALA A 57 -17.55 18.45 -4.95
CA ALA A 57 -18.27 18.31 -3.69
C ALA A 57 -18.73 16.85 -3.49
N ALA A 58 -19.30 16.23 -4.52
CA ALA A 58 -19.68 14.82 -4.51
C ALA A 58 -18.46 13.90 -4.24
N MET A 59 -17.32 14.18 -4.88
CA MET A 59 -16.08 13.43 -4.63
C MET A 59 -15.61 13.57 -3.18
N ARG A 60 -15.66 14.78 -2.61
CA ARG A 60 -15.29 15.00 -1.20
C ARG A 60 -16.22 14.24 -0.26
N GLN A 61 -17.53 14.31 -0.48
CA GLN A 61 -18.51 13.57 0.31
C GLN A 61 -18.28 12.06 0.24
N TYR A 62 -17.96 11.52 -0.95
CA TYR A 62 -17.58 10.12 -1.11
C TYR A 62 -16.35 9.76 -0.26
N ARG A 63 -15.27 10.54 -0.38
CA ARG A 63 -14.02 10.34 0.37
C ARG A 63 -14.24 10.36 1.88
N ASP A 64 -14.98 11.34 2.37
CA ASP A 64 -15.33 11.46 3.79
C ASP A 64 -16.18 10.26 4.26
N SER A 65 -17.12 9.78 3.44
CA SER A 65 -17.93 8.58 3.75
C SER A 65 -17.10 7.28 3.83
N LYS A 66 -15.93 7.27 3.17
CA LYS A 66 -15.00 6.14 3.11
C LYS A 66 -13.75 6.33 3.97
N SER A 67 -13.76 7.30 4.88
CA SER A 67 -12.66 7.51 5.84
C SER A 67 -11.28 7.68 5.17
N PHE A 68 -11.22 8.31 4.00
CA PHE A 68 -9.95 8.71 3.38
C PHE A 68 -10.03 10.12 2.80
N ARG A 69 -8.88 10.74 2.53
CA ARG A 69 -8.78 12.08 1.95
C ARG A 69 -7.67 12.12 0.93
N ARG A 70 -7.74 13.10 0.03
CA ARG A 70 -6.61 13.49 -0.83
C ARG A 70 -6.05 14.83 -0.40
N ARG A 71 -4.72 14.93 -0.41
CA ARG A 71 -4.02 16.21 -0.35
C ARG A 71 -4.08 16.89 -1.72
N PHE A 72 -3.74 18.18 -1.74
CA PHE A 72 -3.64 18.96 -2.98
C PHE A 72 -2.57 18.42 -3.95
N ASP A 73 -1.59 17.65 -3.46
CA ASP A 73 -0.55 17.00 -4.25
C ASP A 73 -0.94 15.56 -4.66
N GLY A 74 -2.22 15.19 -4.55
CA GLY A 74 -2.77 13.91 -4.98
C GLY A 74 -2.56 12.75 -4.01
N ARG A 75 -1.79 12.95 -2.94
CA ARG A 75 -1.48 11.90 -1.94
C ARG A 75 -2.72 11.46 -1.17
N VAL A 76 -2.80 10.16 -0.91
CA VAL A 76 -3.88 9.55 -0.14
C VAL A 76 -3.54 9.58 1.35
N LEU A 77 -4.48 10.08 2.14
CA LEU A 77 -4.48 9.98 3.60
C LEU A 77 -5.58 9.00 4.00
N LEU A 78 -5.24 7.95 4.71
CA LEU A 78 -6.20 6.98 5.27
C LEU A 78 -6.48 7.35 6.72
N HIS A 79 -7.74 7.32 7.15
CA HIS A 79 -8.10 7.49 8.56
C HIS A 79 -8.23 6.12 9.20
N GLY A 80 -7.38 5.84 10.18
CA GLY A 80 -7.57 4.70 11.05
C GLY A 80 -8.75 4.95 11.97
N LYS A 81 -9.80 4.16 11.86
CA LYS A 81 -10.99 4.18 12.72
C LYS A 81 -10.67 3.69 14.13
N GLU A 82 -9.79 2.70 14.28
CA GLU A 82 -9.41 2.17 15.60
C GLU A 82 -8.38 3.07 16.28
N SER A 83 -7.36 3.51 15.53
CA SER A 83 -6.34 4.43 16.05
C SER A 83 -6.82 5.88 16.17
N ASN A 84 -7.88 6.24 15.44
CA ASN A 84 -8.32 7.62 15.22
C ASN A 84 -7.20 8.54 14.67
N THR A 85 -6.29 8.00 13.85
CA THR A 85 -5.16 8.76 13.28
C THR A 85 -5.19 8.78 11.76
N TRP A 86 -4.70 9.87 11.15
CA TRP A 86 -4.53 9.95 9.70
C TRP A 86 -3.12 9.51 9.30
N MET A 87 -3.01 8.62 8.32
CA MET A 87 -1.75 8.08 7.82
C MET A 87 -1.56 8.40 6.34
N GLU A 88 -0.38 8.87 5.94
CA GLU A 88 -0.04 9.05 4.51
C GLU A 88 0.28 7.69 3.89
N ALA A 89 -0.49 7.30 2.87
CA ALA A 89 -0.35 6.02 2.18
C ALA A 89 0.45 6.17 0.88
N LYS A 90 1.32 5.20 0.62
CA LYS A 90 2.15 5.16 -0.58
C LYS A 90 2.43 3.71 -0.95
N LEU A 91 2.29 3.35 -2.23
CA LEU A 91 2.71 2.02 -2.67
C LEU A 91 4.22 1.84 -2.46
N ASP A 92 4.66 0.62 -2.18
CA ASP A 92 6.07 0.27 -2.23
C ASP A 92 6.42 -0.13 -3.66
N GLY A 93 7.46 0.47 -4.25
CA GLY A 93 7.89 0.09 -5.59
C GLY A 93 8.88 -1.07 -5.60
N TYR A 94 9.37 -1.51 -4.45
CA TYR A 94 10.26 -2.66 -4.36
C TYR A 94 9.51 -3.96 -4.10
N VAL A 95 8.42 -3.88 -3.34
CA VAL A 95 7.61 -5.03 -2.94
C VAL A 95 6.21 -4.87 -3.52
N GLU A 96 5.92 -5.65 -4.56
CA GLU A 96 4.59 -5.67 -5.17
C GLU A 96 3.54 -6.11 -4.13
N GLY A 97 2.38 -5.44 -4.13
CA GLY A 97 1.33 -5.70 -3.14
C GLY A 97 1.65 -5.17 -1.75
N SER A 98 2.68 -4.34 -1.59
CA SER A 98 3.00 -3.66 -0.34
C SER A 98 2.61 -2.19 -0.38
N LEU A 99 2.05 -1.71 0.73
CA LEU A 99 1.69 -0.32 0.99
C LEU A 99 2.45 0.16 2.22
N LEU A 100 3.17 1.26 2.07
CA LEU A 100 3.79 1.98 3.18
C LEU A 100 2.82 3.02 3.75
N LEU A 101 2.82 3.15 5.07
CA LEU A 101 1.98 4.06 5.82
C LEU A 101 2.84 4.91 6.76
N LEU A 102 2.68 6.22 6.70
CA LEU A 102 3.34 7.15 7.63
C LEU A 102 2.33 7.67 8.65
N GLY A 103 2.55 7.34 9.93
CA GLY A 103 1.79 7.89 11.05
C GLY A 103 2.12 9.36 11.34
N GLN A 104 1.23 10.04 12.07
CA GLN A 104 1.43 11.45 12.47
C GLN A 104 2.60 11.64 13.44
N ASP A 105 2.94 10.60 14.20
CA ASP A 105 4.12 10.51 15.04
C ASP A 105 5.42 10.32 14.25
N GLY A 106 5.32 10.09 12.93
CA GLY A 106 6.43 9.80 12.04
C GLY A 106 6.83 8.33 12.02
N LEU A 107 6.12 7.45 12.72
CA LEU A 107 6.38 6.01 12.65
C LEU A 107 5.90 5.44 11.30
N VAL A 108 6.70 4.53 10.74
CA VAL A 108 6.39 3.90 9.46
C VAL A 108 5.85 2.49 9.68
N TYR A 109 4.76 2.18 8.99
CA TYR A 109 4.14 0.87 8.96
C TYR A 109 4.09 0.37 7.53
N TYR A 110 3.87 -0.92 7.36
CA TYR A 110 3.64 -1.53 6.07
C TYR A 110 2.46 -2.51 6.14
N LEU A 111 1.80 -2.69 4.99
CA LEU A 111 0.69 -3.60 4.80
C LEU A 111 0.99 -4.39 3.52
N VAL A 112 0.83 -5.71 3.56
CA VAL A 112 0.95 -6.57 2.37
C VAL A 112 -0.37 -7.27 2.11
N SER A 113 -0.86 -7.18 0.89
CA SER A 113 -2.08 -7.89 0.45
C SER A 113 -2.02 -8.16 -1.05
N GLU A 114 -2.65 -9.26 -1.48
CA GLU A 114 -2.81 -9.58 -2.90
C GLU A 114 -3.62 -8.51 -3.64
N ASP A 115 -4.61 -7.90 -2.97
CA ASP A 115 -5.45 -6.84 -3.55
C ASP A 115 -4.65 -5.56 -3.87
N LEU A 116 -3.48 -5.39 -3.23
CA LEU A 116 -2.61 -4.23 -3.44
C LEU A 116 -1.69 -4.40 -4.66
N LYS A 117 -1.62 -5.57 -5.30
CA LYS A 117 -0.73 -5.79 -6.45
C LYS A 117 -1.15 -4.98 -7.67
N GLN A 118 -2.46 -4.74 -7.82
CA GLN A 118 -3.04 -4.07 -8.98
C GLN A 118 -3.72 -2.74 -8.60
N ILE A 119 -3.52 -2.27 -7.37
CA ILE A 119 -4.19 -1.06 -6.92
C ILE A 119 -3.57 0.17 -7.58
N ASP A 120 -4.43 1.04 -8.10
CA ASP A 120 -4.06 2.41 -8.44
C ASP A 120 -4.56 3.36 -7.36
N LEU A 121 -3.65 3.92 -6.57
CA LEU A 121 -3.99 4.93 -5.55
C LEU A 121 -4.49 6.24 -6.15
N SER A 122 -4.45 6.46 -7.46
CA SER A 122 -5.08 7.60 -8.13
C SER A 122 -6.61 7.43 -8.28
N ASN A 123 -7.12 6.20 -8.19
CA ASN A 123 -8.54 5.89 -8.32
C ASN A 123 -9.24 5.87 -6.95
N ASP A 124 -10.11 6.86 -6.70
CA ASP A 124 -10.85 6.98 -5.44
C ASP A 124 -11.78 5.80 -5.15
N GLN A 125 -12.39 5.21 -6.16
CA GLN A 125 -13.31 4.10 -5.98
C GLN A 125 -12.58 2.86 -5.44
N LEU A 126 -11.41 2.56 -6.00
CA LEU A 126 -10.57 1.44 -5.53
C LEU A 126 -10.05 1.70 -4.12
N VAL A 127 -9.59 2.93 -3.82
CA VAL A 127 -9.15 3.31 -2.47
C VAL A 127 -10.31 3.16 -1.47
N GLY A 128 -11.50 3.66 -1.80
CA GLY A 128 -12.67 3.56 -0.95
C GLY A 128 -13.19 2.14 -0.77
N GLN A 129 -13.03 1.27 -1.77
CA GLN A 129 -13.38 -0.16 -1.68
C GLN A 129 -12.42 -0.91 -0.75
N LEU A 130 -11.11 -0.67 -0.87
CA LEU A 130 -10.09 -1.42 -0.13
C LEU A 130 -9.90 -0.93 1.30
N PHE A 131 -9.95 0.38 1.52
CA PHE A 131 -9.63 0.97 2.82
C PHE A 131 -10.85 1.49 3.58
N GLY A 132 -12.00 1.65 2.92
CA GLY A 132 -13.17 2.32 3.51
C GLY A 132 -13.78 1.60 4.72
N GLU A 133 -13.55 0.29 4.84
CA GLU A 133 -14.00 -0.47 6.00
C GLU A 133 -13.13 -0.22 7.24
N GLY A 134 -11.85 0.09 7.06
CA GLY A 134 -10.86 0.26 8.15
C GLY A 134 -10.18 -1.03 8.60
N SER A 135 -10.52 -2.19 8.01
CA SER A 135 -9.92 -3.49 8.36
C SER A 135 -8.40 -3.56 8.14
N TRP A 136 -7.87 -2.68 7.28
CA TRP A 136 -6.44 -2.55 6.99
C TRP A 136 -5.59 -2.22 8.23
N GLU A 137 -6.15 -1.55 9.25
CA GLU A 137 -5.42 -1.20 10.48
C GLU A 137 -4.95 -2.44 11.24
N LYS A 138 -5.72 -3.52 11.21
CA LYS A 138 -5.37 -4.78 11.90
C LYS A 138 -4.27 -5.55 11.19
N LEU A 139 -4.10 -5.25 9.90
CA LEU A 139 -3.16 -5.93 9.02
C LEU A 139 -1.84 -5.17 8.92
N MET A 140 -1.78 -3.91 9.38
CA MET A 140 -0.57 -3.12 9.35
C MET A 140 0.47 -3.68 10.33
N GLN A 141 1.73 -3.66 9.92
CA GLN A 141 2.86 -4.09 10.72
C GLN A 141 3.88 -2.96 10.85
N PRO A 142 4.48 -2.75 12.03
CA PRO A 142 5.54 -1.75 12.21
C PRO A 142 6.76 -2.11 11.37
N LEU A 143 7.35 -1.11 10.71
CA LEU A 143 8.58 -1.29 9.95
C LEU A 143 9.79 -1.14 10.88
N TYR A 144 10.62 -2.16 10.99
CA TYR A 144 11.83 -2.13 11.83
C TYR A 144 13.11 -2.04 10.99
N THR A 145 14.12 -1.39 11.57
CA THR A 145 15.51 -1.40 11.08
C THR A 145 16.41 -2.00 12.15
N GLN A 146 17.46 -2.71 11.72
CA GLN A 146 18.51 -3.20 12.60
C GLN A 146 19.82 -2.46 12.29
N PRO A 147 20.20 -1.44 13.09
CA PRO A 147 21.51 -0.81 12.99
C PRO A 147 22.61 -1.76 13.49
N ALA A 148 23.87 -1.38 13.31
CA ALA A 148 25.03 -2.22 13.64
C ALA A 148 25.08 -2.76 15.09
N GLY A 149 24.34 -2.14 16.02
CA GLY A 149 24.20 -2.61 17.40
C GLY A 149 23.23 -3.79 17.60
N GLY A 150 22.57 -4.28 16.55
CA GLY A 150 21.71 -5.47 16.60
C GLY A 150 20.30 -5.25 17.18
N GLU A 151 20.01 -4.12 17.82
CA GLU A 151 18.68 -3.81 18.36
C GLU A 151 17.70 -3.41 17.24
N LEU A 152 16.50 -4.01 17.19
CA LEU A 152 15.45 -3.58 16.28
C LEU A 152 14.87 -2.24 16.71
N LYS A 153 14.89 -1.25 15.81
CA LYS A 153 14.30 0.07 16.02
C LYS A 153 13.17 0.32 15.04
N HIS A 154 12.04 0.80 15.54
CA HIS A 154 10.93 1.20 14.68
C HIS A 154 11.38 2.37 13.81
N VAL A 155 11.28 2.21 12.51
CA VAL A 155 11.61 3.23 11.53
C VAL A 155 10.74 4.46 11.76
N ARG A 156 11.41 5.60 11.94
CA ARG A 156 10.79 6.92 12.06
C ARG A 156 11.27 7.81 10.92
N MET A 157 10.35 8.49 10.26
CA MET A 157 10.62 9.38 9.14
C MET A 157 9.84 10.68 9.26
N THR A 158 10.42 11.75 8.74
CA THR A 158 9.64 12.95 8.44
C THR A 158 8.78 12.73 7.19
N PRO A 159 7.70 13.50 6.99
CA PRO A 159 6.95 13.45 5.75
C PRO A 159 7.83 13.62 4.51
N GLN A 160 8.78 14.56 4.51
CA GLN A 160 9.68 14.75 3.38
C GLN A 160 10.55 13.51 3.09
N GLN A 161 11.08 12.84 4.13
CA GLN A 161 11.86 11.61 3.97
C GLN A 161 11.01 10.49 3.38
N PHE A 162 9.81 10.27 3.93
CA PHE A 162 8.87 9.25 3.45
C PHE A 162 8.49 9.46 1.96
N ARG A 163 8.28 10.72 1.58
CA ARG A 163 7.98 11.11 0.20
C ARG A 163 9.12 10.80 -0.77
N SER A 164 10.36 10.88 -0.28
CA SER A 164 11.57 10.65 -1.07
C SER A 164 11.89 9.17 -1.28
N ILE A 165 11.16 8.24 -0.64
CA ILE A 165 11.30 6.80 -0.92
C ILE A 165 10.96 6.54 -2.38
N PHE A 166 11.92 6.12 -3.20
CA PHE A 166 11.61 5.84 -4.60
C PHE A 166 10.84 4.54 -4.74
N THR A 167 9.66 4.61 -5.36
CA THR A 167 8.99 3.45 -5.92
C THR A 167 9.49 3.24 -7.34
N VAL A 168 10.39 2.29 -7.57
CA VAL A 168 10.79 1.95 -8.94
C VAL A 168 9.76 0.98 -9.49
N LEU A 169 8.85 1.46 -10.33
CA LEU A 169 8.03 0.56 -11.15
C LEU A 169 9.00 -0.21 -12.06
N ARG A 170 9.22 -1.49 -11.78
CA ARG A 170 10.00 -2.34 -12.69
C ARG A 170 9.16 -2.54 -13.94
N GLU A 171 9.57 -1.91 -15.03
CA GLU A 171 9.12 -2.29 -16.36
C GLU A 171 9.58 -3.75 -16.61
N ALA A 172 8.64 -4.64 -16.92
CA ALA A 172 8.98 -6.04 -17.19
C ALA A 172 9.91 -6.09 -18.41
N PRO A 173 11.00 -6.89 -18.38
CA PRO A 173 11.84 -7.08 -19.56
C PRO A 173 10.98 -7.54 -20.73
N PRO A 174 11.15 -6.99 -21.94
CA PRO A 174 10.40 -7.44 -23.10
C PRO A 174 10.59 -8.95 -23.29
N PRO A 175 9.55 -9.70 -23.69
CA PRO A 175 9.65 -11.13 -23.89
C PRO A 175 10.78 -11.42 -24.87
N ALA A 176 11.66 -12.38 -24.52
CA ALA A 176 12.72 -12.81 -25.42
C ALA A 176 12.10 -13.20 -26.76
N GLN A 177 12.45 -12.49 -27.83
CA GLN A 177 12.03 -12.87 -29.16
C GLN A 177 12.70 -14.21 -29.52
N PRO A 178 11.94 -15.17 -30.07
CA PRO A 178 12.43 -16.52 -30.38
C PRO A 178 13.54 -16.54 -31.44
#